data_AF-A0A8B9LBT9-F1
#
_entry.id   AF-A0A8B9LBT9-F1
#
_cell.length_a   1.000
_cell.length_b   1.000
_cell.length_c   1.000
_cell.angle_alpha   90.00
_cell.angle_beta   90.00
_cell.angle_gamma   90.00
#
_symmetry.space_group_name_H-M   'P 1'
#
loop_
_entity.id
_entity.type
_entity.pdbx_description
1 polymer ?
#
loop_
_entity_poly.entity_id
_entity_poly.type
_entity_poly.pdbx_seq_one_letter_code
_entity_poly.pdbx_strand_id
1 'polypeptide(L)'
;MAAEGSGGLAQSAAVKLSEMGERTKQLGTAIQDPERQRRIILVIVCVALLLDNMLYMVIVPIVPDYLARLESQSEQSHHVVLSNSTNSSSQTNFPAENLDLQVGVLFASKAILQLIVNPLTGTFIDRVGYDIPLLIGLSIMFVSTCIFAFAENYATMFVARSMQGLGSAFADTAGIAMIADTYTEEAERSRALGIALAFISFGSLAAPPFGGVLYQFAGKRVPFIALACVCLADGILCLTVLKPFSSRTRENMPVGPPIYKLMIDPYIAVVAGALTTCNIPLAFLEPTIANWMEETMDSSQWQIGLTWLPAFFPHVLGVYITVKLAAQYPHLQWFYGALGMVIIGASSCTVPACKNFEQLIIPLCGICFGIALVDTALLPTLAFLVDVRHVSVYGSVYAIADISYCVAYAMGPIVAGKIVHDLGFVQLNLGMGLANVLYAPALLLLRNVCMMKPSHSERNMLLEEGATGLYDTIRMEERQARKHGYSTSGNCLPVDENGTFAGNTRSYSEEETSEPEYI
;
A
#
# COMPACT_ATOMS: atom_id res chain seq x y z
N MET A 1 -59.79 22.84 20.35
CA MET A 1 -58.89 21.86 21.01
C MET A 1 -58.01 21.04 20.04
N ALA A 2 -57.91 21.37 18.75
CA ALA A 2 -57.09 20.62 17.78
C ALA A 2 -55.83 21.38 17.28
N ALA A 3 -55.42 22.47 17.96
CA ALA A 3 -54.28 23.30 17.56
C ALA A 3 -53.06 23.19 18.51
N GLU A 4 -53.21 22.63 19.71
CA GLU A 4 -52.12 22.56 20.70
C GLU A 4 -51.23 21.30 20.56
N GLY A 5 -51.67 20.26 19.85
CA GLY A 5 -50.89 19.02 19.68
C GLY A 5 -49.79 19.07 18.61
N SER A 6 -49.88 20.00 17.64
CA SER A 6 -48.93 20.08 16.52
C SER A 6 -47.65 20.87 16.88
N GLY A 7 -47.76 21.83 17.81
CA GLY A 7 -46.63 22.62 18.29
C GLY A 7 -45.58 21.80 19.04
N GLY A 8 -45.99 20.85 19.87
CA GLY A 8 -45.08 20.03 20.68
C GLY A 8 -44.22 19.06 19.87
N LEU A 9 -44.75 18.52 18.76
CA LEU A 9 -44.01 17.65 17.84
C LEU A 9 -42.97 18.42 17.04
N ALA A 10 -43.31 19.61 16.54
CA ALA A 10 -42.39 20.48 15.83
C ALA A 10 -41.25 20.97 16.73
N GLN A 11 -41.56 21.31 18.00
CA GLN A 11 -40.57 21.75 18.98
C GLN A 11 -39.62 20.62 19.39
N SER A 12 -40.14 19.38 19.54
CA SER A 12 -39.32 18.19 19.80
C SER A 12 -38.40 17.85 18.62
N ALA A 13 -38.89 17.97 17.38
CA ALA A 13 -38.09 17.77 16.18
C ALA A 13 -36.99 18.84 16.02
N ALA A 14 -37.30 20.10 16.32
CA ALA A 14 -36.32 21.20 16.29
C ALA A 14 -35.21 21.01 17.34
N VAL A 15 -35.55 20.55 18.54
CA VAL A 15 -34.57 20.23 19.59
C VAL A 15 -33.67 19.06 19.15
N LYS A 16 -34.22 17.99 18.56
CA LYS A 16 -33.42 16.88 18.02
C LYS A 16 -32.49 17.32 16.89
N LEU A 17 -32.96 18.19 16.00
CA LEU A 17 -32.13 18.75 14.91
C LEU A 17 -31.04 19.66 15.45
N SER A 18 -31.33 20.46 16.48
CA SER A 18 -30.34 21.30 17.16
C SER A 18 -29.29 20.46 17.90
N GLU A 19 -29.71 19.41 18.60
CA GLU A 19 -28.82 18.48 19.31
C GLU A 19 -27.96 17.67 18.33
N MET A 20 -28.53 17.24 17.20
CA MET A 20 -27.75 16.65 16.10
C MET A 20 -26.78 17.67 15.49
N GLY A 21 -27.19 18.93 15.32
CA GLY A 21 -26.34 20.02 14.83
C GLY A 21 -25.17 20.31 15.77
N GLU A 22 -25.42 20.36 17.08
CA GLU A 22 -24.39 20.52 18.10
C GLU A 22 -23.47 19.30 18.17
N ARG A 23 -23.99 18.07 18.11
CA ARG A 23 -23.16 16.86 18.01
C ARG A 23 -22.31 16.85 16.75
N THR A 24 -22.84 17.31 15.61
CA THR A 24 -22.10 17.41 14.34
C THR A 24 -21.02 18.48 14.43
N LYS A 25 -21.30 19.60 15.12
CA LYS A 25 -20.34 20.69 15.35
C LYS A 25 -19.26 20.30 16.35
N GLN A 26 -19.62 19.60 17.42
CA GLN A 26 -18.69 18.99 18.39
C GLN A 26 -17.84 17.90 17.75
N LEU A 27 -18.42 17.08 16.87
CA LEU A 27 -17.68 16.10 16.07
C LEU A 27 -16.69 16.84 15.14
N GLY A 28 -17.14 17.90 14.48
CA GLY A 28 -16.31 18.74 13.62
C GLY A 28 -15.15 19.42 14.35
N THR A 29 -15.35 19.91 15.58
CA THR A 29 -14.27 20.47 16.40
C THR A 29 -13.39 19.38 17.02
N ALA A 30 -13.92 18.20 17.35
CA ALA A 30 -13.15 17.06 17.81
C ALA A 30 -12.31 16.41 16.70
N ILE A 31 -12.70 16.55 15.44
CA ILE A 31 -11.94 16.13 14.25
C ILE A 31 -10.73 17.06 13.99
N GLN A 32 -10.74 18.29 14.51
CA GLN A 32 -9.64 19.26 14.35
C GLN A 32 -8.49 19.06 15.36
N ASP A 33 -8.66 18.21 16.36
CA ASP A 33 -7.58 17.89 17.30
C ASP A 33 -6.49 17.06 16.59
N PRO A 34 -5.23 17.54 16.52
CA PRO A 34 -4.18 16.91 15.73
C PRO A 34 -3.94 15.44 16.10
N GLU A 35 -4.03 15.06 17.38
CA GLU A 35 -3.86 13.65 17.78
C GLU A 35 -5.01 12.76 17.31
N ARG A 36 -6.25 13.24 17.39
CA ARG A 36 -7.42 12.51 16.89
C ARG A 36 -7.38 12.41 15.38
N GLN A 37 -6.95 13.46 14.69
CA GLN A 37 -6.79 13.47 13.25
C GLN A 37 -5.79 12.39 12.80
N ARG A 38 -4.62 12.28 13.45
CA ARG A 38 -3.63 11.20 13.17
C ARG A 38 -4.24 9.80 13.33
N ARG A 39 -5.00 9.57 14.40
CA ARG A 39 -5.67 8.27 14.63
C ARG A 39 -6.74 7.97 13.58
N ILE A 40 -7.52 8.97 13.17
CA ILE A 40 -8.54 8.79 12.13
C ILE A 40 -7.87 8.52 10.77
N ILE A 41 -6.78 9.21 10.45
CA ILE A 41 -5.97 8.94 9.26
C ILE A 41 -5.48 7.48 9.26
N LEU A 42 -4.94 7.00 10.38
CA LEU A 42 -4.54 5.61 10.52
C LEU A 42 -5.71 4.64 10.28
N VAL A 43 -6.89 4.93 10.82
CA VAL A 43 -8.09 4.10 10.60
C VAL A 43 -8.50 4.05 9.13
N ILE A 44 -8.52 5.21 8.45
CA ILE A 44 -8.86 5.28 7.01
C ILE A 44 -7.89 4.40 6.21
N VAL A 45 -6.58 4.55 6.43
CA VAL A 45 -5.58 3.74 5.72
C VAL A 45 -5.72 2.25 6.04
N CYS A 46 -5.92 1.91 7.32
CA CYS A 46 -6.14 0.52 7.71
C CYS A 46 -7.39 -0.09 7.05
N VAL A 47 -8.47 0.66 6.91
CA VAL A 47 -9.69 0.21 6.22
C VAL A 47 -9.44 0.06 4.73
N ALA A 48 -8.75 1.01 4.08
CA ALA A 48 -8.38 0.92 2.67
C ALA A 48 -7.54 -0.33 2.36
N LEU A 49 -6.48 -0.56 3.13
CA LEU A 49 -5.59 -1.73 2.98
C LEU A 49 -6.30 -3.05 3.30
N LEU A 50 -7.19 -3.05 4.30
CA LEU A 50 -8.06 -4.20 4.60
C LEU A 50 -8.97 -4.49 3.42
N LEU A 51 -9.58 -3.47 2.81
CA LEU A 51 -10.52 -3.64 1.70
C LEU A 51 -9.84 -4.20 0.45
N ASP A 52 -8.65 -3.72 0.08
CA ASP A 52 -7.94 -4.26 -1.09
C ASP A 52 -7.63 -5.76 -0.90
N ASN A 53 -7.08 -6.12 0.25
CA ASN A 53 -6.77 -7.52 0.56
C ASN A 53 -8.02 -8.39 0.68
N MET A 54 -9.10 -7.84 1.25
CA MET A 54 -10.36 -8.55 1.36
C MET A 54 -10.99 -8.77 -0.03
N LEU A 55 -10.93 -7.78 -0.93
CA LEU A 55 -11.39 -7.90 -2.31
C LEU A 55 -10.59 -8.97 -3.07
N TYR A 56 -9.26 -8.99 -2.93
CA TYR A 56 -8.42 -10.00 -3.56
C TYR A 56 -8.81 -11.43 -3.11
N MET A 57 -8.88 -11.65 -1.79
CA MET A 57 -9.09 -12.97 -1.18
C MET A 57 -10.53 -13.48 -1.26
N VAL A 58 -11.55 -12.60 -1.26
CA VAL A 58 -12.96 -12.98 -1.43
C VAL A 58 -13.22 -13.60 -2.80
N ILE A 59 -12.43 -13.20 -3.79
CA ILE A 59 -12.65 -13.61 -5.18
C ILE A 59 -12.10 -15.01 -5.45
N VAL A 60 -11.08 -15.46 -4.69
CA VAL A 60 -10.46 -16.79 -4.82
C VAL A 60 -11.50 -17.92 -4.83
N PRO A 61 -12.42 -18.02 -3.86
CA PRO A 61 -13.44 -19.07 -3.87
C PRO A 61 -14.62 -18.82 -4.85
N ILE A 62 -14.88 -17.57 -5.26
CA ILE A 62 -16.10 -17.22 -6.02
C ILE A 62 -15.88 -17.36 -7.53
N VAL A 63 -14.73 -16.92 -8.04
CA VAL A 63 -14.47 -16.82 -9.49
C VAL A 63 -14.44 -18.17 -10.20
N PRO A 64 -13.75 -19.22 -9.69
CA PRO A 64 -13.71 -20.51 -10.37
C PRO A 64 -15.11 -21.12 -10.57
N ASP A 65 -15.94 -21.15 -9.52
CA ASP A 65 -17.33 -21.65 -9.58
C ASP A 65 -18.19 -20.79 -10.54
N TYR A 66 -17.97 -19.47 -10.57
CA TYR A 66 -18.72 -18.59 -11.45
C TYR A 66 -18.34 -18.76 -12.93
N LEU A 67 -17.05 -18.89 -13.27
CA LEU A 67 -16.62 -19.13 -14.65
C LEU A 67 -17.08 -20.51 -15.15
N ALA A 68 -16.98 -21.55 -14.31
CA ALA A 68 -17.47 -22.89 -14.66
C ALA A 68 -18.97 -22.87 -15.02
N ARG A 69 -19.78 -22.09 -14.28
CA ARG A 69 -21.21 -21.91 -14.60
C ARG A 69 -21.42 -21.17 -15.92
N LEU A 70 -20.65 -20.13 -16.20
CA LEU A 70 -20.74 -19.39 -17.46
C LEU A 70 -20.39 -20.27 -18.68
N GLU A 71 -19.33 -21.08 -18.57
CA GLU A 71 -18.95 -22.01 -19.64
C GLU A 71 -20.07 -23.03 -19.88
N SER A 72 -20.62 -23.64 -18.83
CA SER A 72 -21.73 -24.60 -18.95
C SER A 72 -22.98 -24.01 -19.62
N GLN A 73 -23.30 -22.74 -19.36
CA GLN A 73 -24.41 -22.03 -20.01
C GLN A 73 -24.13 -21.71 -21.48
N SER A 74 -22.87 -21.38 -21.81
CA SER A 74 -22.46 -21.14 -23.19
C SER A 74 -22.51 -22.41 -24.03
N GLU A 75 -22.06 -23.54 -23.47
CA GLU A 75 -22.09 -24.84 -24.13
C GLU A 75 -23.51 -25.34 -24.37
N GLN A 76 -24.43 -25.18 -23.39
CA GLN A 76 -25.85 -25.50 -23.59
C GLN A 76 -26.51 -24.62 -24.65
N SER A 77 -26.14 -23.34 -24.73
CA SER A 77 -26.65 -22.44 -25.77
C SER A 77 -26.16 -22.84 -27.17
N HIS A 78 -24.91 -23.30 -27.29
CA HIS A 78 -24.36 -23.81 -28.55
C HIS A 78 -24.92 -25.19 -28.95
N HIS A 79 -25.15 -26.09 -27.99
CA HIS A 79 -25.72 -27.42 -28.25
C HIS A 79 -27.17 -27.36 -28.74
N VAL A 80 -27.97 -26.38 -28.29
CA VAL A 80 -29.35 -26.18 -28.80
C VAL A 80 -29.36 -25.69 -30.25
N VAL A 81 -28.34 -24.94 -30.68
CA VAL A 81 -28.19 -24.49 -32.08
C VAL A 81 -27.66 -25.62 -32.98
N LEU A 82 -26.75 -26.46 -32.48
CA LEU A 82 -26.18 -27.59 -33.23
C LEU A 82 -27.07 -28.84 -33.24
N SER A 83 -28.06 -28.98 -32.36
CA SER A 83 -28.97 -30.14 -32.35
C SER A 83 -29.90 -30.22 -33.57
N ASN A 84 -29.93 -29.18 -34.42
CA ASN A 84 -30.57 -29.22 -35.74
C ASN A 84 -29.65 -29.74 -36.86
N SER A 85 -28.39 -30.09 -36.56
CA SER A 85 -27.46 -30.69 -37.52
C SER A 85 -26.85 -31.96 -36.92
N THR A 86 -27.13 -33.06 -37.59
CA THR A 86 -26.78 -34.45 -37.28
C THR A 86 -25.40 -34.67 -36.64
N ASN A 87 -25.39 -35.48 -35.57
CA ASN A 87 -24.36 -36.39 -35.08
C ASN A 87 -22.90 -36.10 -35.48
N SER A 88 -22.10 -35.64 -34.53
CA SER A 88 -20.75 -36.17 -34.35
C SER A 88 -20.34 -36.10 -32.89
N SER A 89 -20.12 -37.28 -32.33
CA SER A 89 -19.48 -37.49 -31.03
C SER A 89 -18.01 -37.12 -31.14
N SER A 90 -17.59 -36.13 -30.38
CA SER A 90 -16.18 -35.86 -30.09
C SER A 90 -16.10 -35.39 -28.65
N GLN A 91 -15.95 -36.36 -27.73
CA GLN A 91 -15.55 -36.10 -26.35
C GLN A 91 -14.13 -35.53 -26.38
N THR A 92 -13.99 -34.22 -26.20
CA THR A 92 -12.72 -33.54 -26.02
C THR A 92 -12.52 -33.25 -24.53
N ASN A 93 -11.56 -33.92 -23.90
CA ASN A 93 -11.09 -33.69 -22.51
C ASN A 93 -10.32 -32.35 -22.34
N PHE A 94 -10.68 -31.30 -23.06
CA PHE A 94 -10.01 -29.99 -23.09
C PHE A 94 -10.66 -28.79 -22.32
N PRO A 95 -11.77 -28.90 -21.55
CA PRO A 95 -12.32 -27.71 -20.85
C PRO A 95 -11.50 -27.25 -19.64
N ALA A 96 -11.01 -28.18 -18.81
CA ALA A 96 -10.44 -27.84 -17.49
C ALA A 96 -9.15 -26.99 -17.56
N GLU A 97 -8.26 -27.30 -18.50
CA GLU A 97 -6.96 -26.61 -18.64
C GLU A 97 -7.13 -25.14 -19.06
N ASN A 98 -8.15 -24.83 -19.88
CA ASN A 98 -8.44 -23.47 -20.31
C ASN A 98 -9.07 -22.63 -19.19
N LEU A 99 -9.88 -23.24 -18.32
CA LEU A 99 -10.53 -22.59 -17.19
C LEU A 99 -9.48 -22.18 -16.13
N ASP A 100 -8.58 -23.09 -15.76
CA ASP A 100 -7.52 -22.81 -14.78
C ASP A 100 -6.60 -21.68 -15.25
N LEU A 101 -6.26 -21.67 -16.54
CA LEU A 101 -5.49 -20.58 -17.15
C LEU A 101 -6.26 -19.25 -17.12
N GLN A 102 -7.55 -19.24 -17.45
CA GLN A 102 -8.39 -18.04 -17.39
C GLN A 102 -8.50 -17.49 -15.96
N VAL A 103 -8.68 -18.36 -14.97
CA VAL A 103 -8.71 -17.99 -13.54
C VAL A 103 -7.37 -17.40 -13.11
N GLY A 104 -6.25 -18.05 -13.46
CA GLY A 104 -4.90 -17.57 -13.15
C GLY A 104 -4.60 -16.20 -13.78
N VAL A 105 -4.95 -16.01 -15.05
CA VAL A 105 -4.80 -14.71 -15.74
C VAL A 105 -5.69 -13.64 -15.11
N LEU A 106 -6.90 -13.98 -14.68
CA LEU A 106 -7.81 -13.05 -14.02
C LEU A 106 -7.23 -12.57 -12.68
N PHE A 107 -6.64 -13.45 -11.87
CA PHE A 107 -5.97 -13.07 -10.62
C PHE A 107 -4.72 -12.22 -10.88
N ALA A 108 -3.89 -12.61 -11.85
CA ALA A 108 -2.67 -11.88 -12.17
C ALA A 108 -2.94 -10.50 -12.79
N SER A 109 -4.07 -10.29 -13.47
CA SER A 109 -4.38 -9.00 -14.13
C SER A 109 -4.38 -7.81 -13.17
N LYS A 110 -4.84 -8.00 -11.91
CA LYS A 110 -4.78 -6.98 -10.83
C LYS A 110 -3.33 -6.60 -10.54
N ALA A 111 -2.49 -7.57 -10.24
CA ALA A 111 -1.08 -7.37 -9.89
C ALA A 111 -0.26 -6.80 -11.07
N ILE A 112 -0.54 -7.23 -12.31
CA ILE A 112 0.14 -6.72 -13.51
C ILE A 112 -0.19 -5.25 -13.73
N LEU A 113 -1.47 -4.85 -13.64
CA LEU A 113 -1.80 -3.44 -13.83
C LEU A 113 -1.23 -2.59 -12.69
N GLN A 114 -1.31 -3.08 -11.45
CA GLN A 114 -0.72 -2.40 -10.29
C GLN A 114 0.79 -2.19 -10.48
N LEU A 115 1.52 -3.22 -10.95
CA LEU A 115 2.95 -3.14 -11.28
C LEU A 115 3.28 -2.05 -12.31
N ILE A 116 2.46 -1.92 -13.36
CA ILE A 116 2.66 -0.93 -14.43
C ILE A 116 2.37 0.49 -13.93
N VAL A 117 1.39 0.65 -13.05
CA VAL A 117 0.90 1.97 -12.59
C VAL A 117 1.75 2.49 -11.42
N ASN A 118 2.30 1.64 -10.56
CA ASN A 118 3.05 2.07 -9.37
C ASN A 118 4.18 3.09 -9.60
N PRO A 119 5.01 3.00 -10.66
CA PRO A 119 5.99 4.04 -10.95
C PRO A 119 5.36 5.42 -11.19
N LEU A 120 4.16 5.44 -11.80
CA LEU A 120 3.39 6.66 -12.03
C LEU A 120 2.75 7.15 -10.73
N THR A 121 2.18 6.25 -9.91
CA THR A 121 1.54 6.63 -8.64
C THR A 121 2.53 7.27 -7.68
N GLY A 122 3.75 6.71 -7.55
CA GLY A 122 4.80 7.29 -6.70
C GLY A 122 5.12 8.74 -7.09
N THR A 123 5.43 8.99 -8.36
CA THR A 123 5.72 10.35 -8.84
C THR A 123 4.54 11.30 -8.76
N PHE A 124 3.31 10.79 -8.87
CA PHE A 124 2.09 11.58 -8.75
C PHE A 124 1.80 11.97 -7.30
N ILE A 125 1.96 11.02 -6.37
CA ILE A 125 1.82 11.23 -4.92
C ILE A 125 2.82 12.26 -4.43
N ASP A 126 4.06 12.20 -4.91
CA ASP A 126 5.10 13.15 -4.51
C ASP A 126 4.82 14.60 -4.99
N ARG A 127 4.05 14.77 -6.07
CA ARG A 127 3.71 16.08 -6.64
C ARG A 127 2.40 16.65 -6.11
N VAL A 128 1.39 15.81 -5.95
CA VAL A 128 0.02 16.22 -5.61
C VAL A 128 -0.23 16.07 -4.10
N GLY A 129 0.60 15.29 -3.41
CA GLY A 129 0.42 14.89 -2.01
C GLY A 129 -0.38 13.59 -1.88
N TYR A 130 -0.56 13.11 -0.65
CA TYR A 130 -1.08 11.76 -0.37
C TYR A 130 -2.62 11.63 -0.38
N ASP A 131 -3.32 12.71 -0.09
CA ASP A 131 -4.77 12.80 0.10
C ASP A 131 -5.58 12.64 -1.19
N ILE A 132 -5.20 13.34 -2.25
CA ILE A 132 -5.88 13.23 -3.56
C ILE A 132 -5.69 11.83 -4.18
N PRO A 133 -4.47 11.26 -4.25
CA PRO A 133 -4.26 9.90 -4.75
C PRO A 133 -5.01 8.84 -3.96
N LEU A 134 -5.04 8.92 -2.62
CA LEU A 134 -5.79 7.98 -1.80
C LEU A 134 -7.29 8.00 -2.15
N LEU A 135 -7.87 9.19 -2.32
CA LEU A 135 -9.27 9.34 -2.74
C LEU A 135 -9.52 8.79 -4.15
N ILE A 136 -8.61 9.05 -5.10
CA ILE A 136 -8.69 8.51 -6.47
C ILE A 136 -8.67 6.99 -6.41
N GLY A 137 -7.76 6.41 -5.63
CA GLY A 137 -7.65 4.96 -5.44
C GLY A 137 -8.93 4.35 -4.90
N LEU A 138 -9.45 4.87 -3.79
CA LEU A 138 -10.72 4.43 -3.18
C LEU A 138 -11.91 4.57 -4.15
N SER A 139 -11.96 5.66 -4.93
CA SER A 139 -13.03 5.88 -5.91
C SER A 139 -12.97 4.86 -7.05
N ILE A 140 -11.78 4.57 -7.56
CA ILE A 140 -11.57 3.56 -8.61
C ILE A 140 -11.87 2.15 -8.07
N MET A 141 -11.43 1.82 -6.85
CA MET A 141 -11.76 0.55 -6.19
C MET A 141 -13.28 0.39 -6.00
N PHE A 142 -13.99 1.44 -5.59
CA PHE A 142 -15.45 1.42 -5.46
C PHE A 142 -16.13 1.13 -6.80
N VAL A 143 -15.80 1.90 -7.85
CA VAL A 143 -16.41 1.76 -9.18
C VAL A 143 -16.10 0.38 -9.77
N SER A 144 -14.84 -0.06 -9.70
CA SER A 144 -14.42 -1.35 -10.23
C SER A 144 -15.04 -2.54 -9.47
N THR A 145 -15.24 -2.43 -8.16
CA THR A 145 -15.96 -3.42 -7.36
C THR A 145 -17.44 -3.48 -7.75
N CYS A 146 -18.07 -2.33 -7.99
CA CYS A 146 -19.44 -2.28 -8.51
C CYS A 146 -19.54 -2.96 -9.89
N ILE A 147 -18.62 -2.65 -10.81
CA ILE A 147 -18.58 -3.28 -12.14
C ILE A 147 -18.40 -4.80 -12.00
N PHE A 148 -17.52 -5.26 -11.11
CA PHE A 148 -17.29 -6.69 -10.86
C PHE A 148 -18.53 -7.39 -10.32
N ALA A 149 -19.29 -6.74 -9.44
CA ALA A 149 -20.54 -7.26 -8.87
C ALA A 149 -21.58 -7.55 -9.96
N PHE A 150 -21.68 -6.68 -10.97
CA PHE A 150 -22.64 -6.81 -12.08
C PHE A 150 -22.03 -7.45 -13.34
N ALA A 151 -20.79 -7.95 -13.29
CA ALA A 151 -20.12 -8.52 -14.45
C ALA A 151 -20.71 -9.90 -14.80
N GLU A 152 -21.26 -10.01 -16.01
CA GLU A 152 -21.89 -11.21 -16.58
C GLU A 152 -21.02 -11.92 -17.63
N ASN A 153 -19.87 -11.35 -17.99
CA ASN A 153 -18.93 -11.95 -18.94
C ASN A 153 -17.48 -11.87 -18.43
N TYR A 154 -16.61 -12.73 -18.98
CA TYR A 154 -15.19 -12.79 -18.62
C TYR A 154 -14.48 -11.45 -18.87
N ALA A 155 -14.73 -10.81 -20.01
CA ALA A 155 -14.09 -9.54 -20.37
C ALA A 155 -14.38 -8.41 -19.35
N THR A 156 -15.62 -8.30 -18.86
CA THR A 156 -15.97 -7.27 -17.85
C THR A 156 -15.36 -7.60 -16.51
N MET A 157 -15.29 -8.89 -16.12
CA MET A 157 -14.56 -9.31 -14.92
C MET A 157 -13.07 -8.95 -15.02
N PHE A 158 -12.45 -9.19 -16.17
CA PHE A 158 -11.04 -8.86 -16.44
C PHE A 158 -10.78 -7.35 -16.36
N VAL A 159 -11.61 -6.54 -17.02
CA VAL A 159 -11.50 -5.07 -16.97
C VAL A 159 -11.70 -4.55 -15.55
N ALA A 160 -12.71 -5.06 -14.83
CA ALA A 160 -12.96 -4.68 -13.45
C ALA A 160 -11.79 -5.04 -12.52
N ARG A 161 -11.17 -6.22 -12.69
CA ARG A 161 -9.99 -6.63 -11.92
C ARG A 161 -8.76 -5.79 -12.21
N SER A 162 -8.55 -5.49 -13.50
CA SER A 162 -7.49 -4.58 -13.91
C SER A 162 -7.72 -3.21 -13.25
N MET A 163 -8.93 -2.65 -13.32
CA MET A 163 -9.26 -1.39 -12.66
C MET A 163 -9.08 -1.42 -11.13
N GLN A 164 -9.35 -2.55 -10.45
CA GLN A 164 -9.04 -2.69 -9.03
C GLN A 164 -7.54 -2.55 -8.77
N GLY A 165 -6.68 -3.13 -9.62
CA GLY A 165 -5.22 -2.97 -9.54
C GLY A 165 -4.77 -1.51 -9.70
N LEU A 166 -5.41 -0.75 -10.60
CA LEU A 166 -5.19 0.70 -10.72
C LEU A 166 -5.58 1.45 -9.44
N GLY A 167 -6.74 1.10 -8.84
CA GLY A 167 -7.20 1.72 -7.60
C GLY A 167 -6.29 1.42 -6.40
N SER A 168 -5.88 0.15 -6.27
CA SER A 168 -4.96 -0.37 -5.24
C SER A 168 -3.58 0.29 -5.33
N ALA A 169 -3.01 0.44 -6.53
CA ALA A 169 -1.74 1.15 -6.76
C ALA A 169 -1.73 2.56 -6.12
N PHE A 170 -2.84 3.29 -6.26
CA PHE A 170 -2.99 4.62 -5.67
C PHE A 170 -3.30 4.58 -4.17
N ALA A 171 -4.21 3.70 -3.74
CA ALA A 171 -4.65 3.63 -2.35
C ALA A 171 -3.56 3.10 -1.42
N ASP A 172 -2.88 2.02 -1.79
CA ASP A 172 -1.89 1.34 -0.95
C ASP A 172 -0.62 2.18 -0.82
N THR A 173 -0.09 2.65 -1.96
CA THR A 173 1.09 3.53 -1.98
C THR A 173 0.82 4.82 -1.21
N ALA A 174 -0.31 5.49 -1.46
CA ALA A 174 -0.62 6.75 -0.78
C ALA A 174 -0.92 6.54 0.71
N GLY A 175 -1.61 5.45 1.07
CA GLY A 175 -1.96 5.12 2.44
C GLY A 175 -0.73 4.86 3.30
N ILE A 176 0.17 3.98 2.85
CA ILE A 176 1.39 3.65 3.59
C ILE A 176 2.33 4.87 3.66
N ALA A 177 2.48 5.60 2.56
CA ALA A 177 3.27 6.83 2.55
C ALA A 177 2.68 7.93 3.47
N MET A 178 1.35 8.05 3.53
CA MET A 178 0.68 8.98 4.43
C MET A 178 0.90 8.61 5.90
N ILE A 179 0.89 7.32 6.26
CA ILE A 179 1.26 6.88 7.62
C ILE A 179 2.71 7.29 7.91
N ALA A 180 3.64 7.03 6.98
CA ALA A 180 5.04 7.36 7.19
C ALA A 180 5.31 8.86 7.33
N ASP A 181 4.57 9.71 6.60
CA ASP A 181 4.64 11.17 6.70
C ASP A 181 3.98 11.72 7.97
N THR A 182 2.86 11.11 8.39
CA THR A 182 2.07 11.55 9.55
C THR A 182 2.78 11.25 10.88
N TYR A 183 3.48 10.11 10.94
CA TYR A 183 4.22 9.65 12.12
C TYR A 183 5.73 9.86 11.92
N THR A 184 6.24 10.97 12.42
CA THR A 184 7.65 11.38 12.25
C THR A 184 8.62 10.61 13.14
N GLU A 185 8.17 10.13 14.30
CA GLU A 185 9.01 9.35 15.22
C GLU A 185 9.13 7.90 14.74
N GLU A 186 10.35 7.36 14.65
CA GLU A 186 10.60 6.01 14.14
C GLU A 186 9.81 4.93 14.88
N ALA A 187 9.72 5.02 16.20
CA ALA A 187 9.00 4.06 17.03
C ALA A 187 7.48 4.14 16.80
N GLU A 188 6.91 5.34 16.71
CA GLU A 188 5.49 5.52 16.40
C GLU A 188 5.17 5.10 14.95
N ARG A 189 6.05 5.42 14.00
CA ARG A 189 5.95 5.04 12.59
C ARG A 189 5.93 3.53 12.42
N SER A 190 6.89 2.83 13.04
CA SER A 190 6.94 1.36 13.03
C SER A 190 5.68 0.74 13.65
N ARG A 191 5.17 1.32 14.74
CA ARG A 191 3.94 0.87 15.38
C ARG A 191 2.71 1.08 14.49
N ALA A 192 2.59 2.24 13.84
CA ALA A 192 1.48 2.57 12.95
C ALA A 192 1.49 1.67 11.69
N LEU A 193 2.65 1.47 11.07
CA LEU A 193 2.82 0.53 9.96
C LEU A 193 2.52 -0.92 10.37
N GLY A 194 2.94 -1.34 11.56
CA GLY A 194 2.59 -2.65 12.09
C GLY A 194 1.08 -2.82 12.30
N ILE A 195 0.37 -1.80 12.76
CA ILE A 195 -1.10 -1.84 12.84
C ILE A 195 -1.69 -1.99 11.42
N ALA A 196 -1.22 -1.23 10.44
CA ALA A 196 -1.68 -1.33 9.05
C ALA A 196 -1.45 -2.74 8.46
N LEU A 197 -0.28 -3.33 8.66
CA LEU A 197 0.04 -4.70 8.24
C LEU A 197 -0.85 -5.75 8.92
N ALA A 198 -1.19 -5.58 10.20
CA ALA A 198 -2.12 -6.47 10.88
C ALA A 198 -3.53 -6.41 10.28
N PHE A 199 -3.97 -5.23 9.83
CA PHE A 199 -5.26 -5.05 9.14
C PHE A 199 -5.28 -5.69 7.76
N ILE A 200 -4.16 -5.64 7.02
CA ILE A 200 -3.97 -6.39 5.76
C ILE A 200 -4.25 -7.88 6.00
N SER A 201 -3.58 -8.46 6.99
CA SER A 201 -3.76 -9.87 7.34
C SER A 201 -5.20 -10.18 7.75
N PHE A 202 -5.84 -9.24 8.46
CA PHE A 202 -7.21 -9.42 8.93
C PHE A 202 -8.20 -9.41 7.76
N GLY A 203 -7.97 -8.56 6.76
CA GLY A 203 -8.72 -8.57 5.50
C GLY A 203 -8.61 -9.92 4.79
N SER A 204 -7.40 -10.47 4.70
CA SER A 204 -7.18 -11.79 4.09
C SER A 204 -7.82 -12.94 4.87
N LEU A 205 -7.84 -12.86 6.21
CA LEU A 205 -8.49 -13.87 7.06
C LEU A 205 -10.02 -13.80 6.96
N ALA A 206 -10.58 -12.60 7.05
CA ALA A 206 -12.02 -12.38 7.06
C ALA A 206 -12.64 -12.66 5.69
N ALA A 207 -11.86 -12.55 4.62
CA ALA A 207 -12.30 -12.69 3.25
C ALA A 207 -12.97 -14.03 2.89
N PRO A 208 -12.34 -15.22 3.02
CA PRO A 208 -12.97 -16.47 2.59
C PRO A 208 -14.27 -16.78 3.35
N PRO A 209 -14.35 -16.65 4.69
CA PRO A 209 -15.61 -16.81 5.41
C PRO A 209 -16.67 -15.80 4.98
N PHE A 210 -16.30 -14.52 4.82
CA PHE A 210 -17.20 -13.47 4.40
C PHE A 210 -17.74 -13.72 2.99
N GLY A 211 -16.85 -14.02 2.04
CA GLY A 211 -17.18 -14.29 0.65
C GLY A 211 -18.01 -15.56 0.47
N GLY A 212 -17.57 -16.68 1.07
CA GLY A 212 -18.23 -17.98 0.93
C GLY A 212 -19.63 -18.01 1.52
N VAL A 213 -19.83 -17.46 2.73
CA VAL A 213 -21.15 -17.43 3.38
C VAL A 213 -22.12 -16.54 2.60
N LEU A 214 -21.72 -15.29 2.29
CA LEU A 214 -22.61 -14.38 1.55
C LEU A 214 -22.91 -14.89 0.13
N TYR A 215 -21.96 -15.56 -0.51
CA TYR A 215 -22.15 -16.17 -1.83
C TYR A 215 -23.22 -17.26 -1.80
N GLN A 216 -23.22 -18.13 -0.78
CA GLN A 216 -24.19 -19.21 -0.64
C GLN A 216 -25.61 -18.69 -0.36
N PHE A 217 -25.75 -17.65 0.47
CA PHE A 217 -27.08 -17.14 0.87
C PHE A 217 -27.72 -16.20 -0.14
N ALA A 218 -26.93 -15.41 -0.88
CA ALA A 218 -27.48 -14.33 -1.70
C ALA A 218 -26.79 -14.14 -3.08
N GLY A 219 -25.92 -15.07 -3.47
CA GLY A 219 -25.25 -15.09 -4.77
C GLY A 219 -24.07 -14.12 -4.89
N LYS A 220 -23.42 -14.12 -6.07
CA LYS A 220 -22.20 -13.34 -6.37
C LYS A 220 -22.29 -11.86 -6.00
N ARG A 221 -23.44 -11.23 -6.21
CA ARG A 221 -23.58 -9.76 -6.16
C ARG A 221 -23.40 -9.20 -4.74
N VAL A 222 -23.83 -9.93 -3.72
CA VAL A 222 -23.93 -9.40 -2.35
C VAL A 222 -22.59 -9.18 -1.66
N PRO A 223 -21.61 -10.12 -1.68
CA PRO A 223 -20.28 -9.88 -1.12
C PRO A 223 -19.62 -8.61 -1.69
N PHE A 224 -19.68 -8.42 -3.01
CA PHE A 224 -19.06 -7.28 -3.68
C PHE A 224 -19.78 -5.96 -3.41
N ILE A 225 -21.11 -5.94 -3.38
CA ILE A 225 -21.85 -4.73 -3.03
C ILE A 225 -21.58 -4.33 -1.58
N ALA A 226 -21.52 -5.28 -0.65
CA ALA A 226 -21.18 -5.00 0.74
C ALA A 226 -19.77 -4.38 0.86
N LEU A 227 -18.79 -4.95 0.16
CA LEU A 227 -17.43 -4.39 0.06
C LEU A 227 -17.42 -2.99 -0.56
N ALA A 228 -18.18 -2.78 -1.63
CA ALA A 228 -18.32 -1.48 -2.27
C ALA A 228 -18.93 -0.45 -1.31
N CYS A 229 -19.91 -0.82 -0.49
CA CYS A 229 -20.47 0.08 0.52
C CYS A 229 -19.44 0.49 1.58
N VAL A 230 -18.59 -0.44 2.03
CA VAL A 230 -17.52 -0.13 2.99
C VAL A 230 -16.46 0.77 2.33
N CYS A 231 -16.08 0.49 1.08
CA CYS A 231 -15.17 1.33 0.30
C CYS A 231 -15.72 2.74 0.08
N LEU A 232 -17.01 2.88 -0.17
CA LEU A 232 -17.68 4.17 -0.30
C LEU A 232 -17.69 4.93 1.03
N ALA A 233 -18.00 4.24 2.13
CA ALA A 233 -17.97 4.84 3.47
C ALA A 233 -16.57 5.34 3.83
N ASP A 234 -15.52 4.57 3.51
CA ASP A 234 -14.13 4.96 3.73
C ASP A 234 -13.72 6.15 2.83
N GLY A 235 -14.13 6.15 1.56
CA GLY A 235 -13.93 7.29 0.66
C GLY A 235 -14.62 8.58 1.14
N ILE A 236 -15.83 8.48 1.68
CA ILE A 236 -16.55 9.62 2.31
C ILE A 236 -15.80 10.08 3.56
N LEU A 237 -15.35 9.16 4.42
CA LEU A 237 -14.57 9.49 5.60
C LEU A 237 -13.28 10.22 5.22
N CYS A 238 -12.57 9.73 4.20
CA CYS A 238 -11.40 10.36 3.61
C CYS A 238 -11.68 11.79 3.14
N LEU A 239 -12.77 12.01 2.39
CA LEU A 239 -13.20 13.35 1.95
C LEU A 239 -13.45 14.31 3.12
N THR A 240 -14.13 13.84 4.18
CA THR A 240 -14.47 14.71 5.32
C THR A 240 -13.28 15.08 6.19
N VAL A 241 -12.31 14.17 6.35
CA VAL A 241 -11.18 14.31 7.29
C VAL A 241 -9.97 14.92 6.62
N LEU A 242 -9.57 14.43 5.44
CA LEU A 242 -8.37 14.90 4.74
C LEU A 242 -8.62 16.21 4.00
N LYS A 243 -9.89 16.52 3.65
CA LYS A 243 -10.28 17.69 2.83
C LYS A 243 -9.33 17.90 1.64
N PRO A 244 -9.30 16.95 0.68
CA PRO A 244 -8.31 16.94 -0.40
C PRO A 244 -8.31 18.19 -1.30
N PHE A 245 -9.38 19.00 -1.25
CA PHE A 245 -9.52 20.24 -2.02
C PHE A 245 -9.31 21.52 -1.19
N SER A 246 -8.99 21.41 0.10
CA SER A 246 -8.68 22.58 0.91
C SER A 246 -7.28 23.06 0.55
N SER A 247 -7.18 24.29 0.05
CA SER A 247 -5.96 24.99 -0.38
C SER A 247 -4.91 25.12 0.71
N ARG A 248 -4.27 24.00 1.08
CA ARG A 248 -3.10 23.99 1.94
C ARG A 248 -1.89 24.03 1.02
N THR A 249 -1.29 25.20 0.93
CA THR A 249 -0.03 25.55 0.26
C THR A 249 0.95 24.37 0.22
N ARG A 250 0.88 23.54 -0.82
CA ARG A 250 1.84 22.45 -1.10
C ARG A 250 2.76 22.78 -2.28
N GLU A 251 2.81 24.06 -2.70
CA GLU A 251 3.72 24.59 -3.72
C GLU A 251 5.21 24.37 -3.40
N ASN A 252 5.56 24.03 -2.16
CA ASN A 252 6.95 23.88 -1.71
C ASN A 252 7.38 22.42 -1.43
N MET A 253 6.62 21.40 -1.88
CA MET A 253 7.12 20.03 -1.81
C MET A 253 8.31 19.90 -2.79
N PRO A 254 9.47 19.44 -2.30
CA PRO A 254 10.65 19.32 -3.14
C PRO A 254 10.37 18.22 -4.16
N VAL A 255 10.64 18.47 -5.44
CA VAL A 255 10.53 17.42 -6.45
C VAL A 255 11.54 16.33 -6.09
N GLY A 256 11.03 15.19 -5.64
CA GLY A 256 11.86 14.06 -5.24
C GLY A 256 12.72 13.56 -6.39
N PRO A 257 13.82 12.85 -6.10
CA PRO A 257 14.57 12.20 -7.14
C PRO A 257 13.64 11.23 -7.91
N PRO A 258 13.81 11.09 -9.23
CA PRO A 258 12.96 10.23 -10.02
C PRO A 258 13.09 8.78 -9.54
N ILE A 259 11.98 8.03 -9.56
CA ILE A 259 11.87 6.68 -8.97
C ILE A 259 12.96 5.71 -9.45
N TYR A 260 13.40 5.82 -10.72
CA TYR A 260 14.46 4.98 -11.27
C TYR A 260 15.79 5.17 -10.53
N LYS A 261 16.08 6.38 -10.02
CA LYS A 261 17.31 6.68 -9.28
C LYS A 261 17.27 6.06 -7.88
N LEU A 262 16.09 5.99 -7.27
CA LEU A 262 15.88 5.28 -6.01
C LEU A 262 16.00 3.77 -6.18
N MET A 263 15.45 3.22 -7.26
CA MET A 263 15.55 1.78 -7.56
C MET A 263 16.99 1.31 -7.82
N ILE A 264 17.87 2.20 -8.29
CA ILE A 264 19.29 1.90 -8.51
C ILE A 264 20.10 1.98 -7.19
N ASP A 265 19.56 2.58 -6.13
CA ASP A 265 20.25 2.60 -4.84
C ASP A 265 20.39 1.17 -4.29
N PRO A 266 21.62 0.69 -4.03
CA PRO A 266 21.86 -0.71 -3.68
C PRO A 266 21.13 -1.14 -2.41
N TYR A 267 20.93 -0.25 -1.44
CA TYR A 267 20.24 -0.61 -0.19
C TYR A 267 18.72 -0.68 -0.39
N ILE A 268 18.15 0.24 -1.17
CA ILE A 268 16.72 0.23 -1.55
C ILE A 268 16.42 -1.02 -2.39
N ALA A 269 17.30 -1.34 -3.34
CA ALA A 269 17.18 -2.53 -4.20
C ALA A 269 17.25 -3.84 -3.39
N VAL A 270 18.10 -3.92 -2.38
CA VAL A 270 18.17 -5.10 -1.47
C VAL A 270 16.88 -5.24 -0.66
N VAL A 271 16.33 -4.14 -0.14
CA VAL A 271 15.05 -4.18 0.56
C VAL A 271 13.91 -4.60 -0.38
N ALA A 272 13.83 -3.99 -1.56
CA ALA A 272 12.83 -4.30 -2.57
C ALA A 272 12.91 -5.78 -3.02
N GLY A 273 14.11 -6.29 -3.27
CA GLY A 273 14.30 -7.70 -3.63
C GLY A 273 14.00 -8.66 -2.49
N ALA A 274 14.26 -8.29 -1.23
CA ALA A 274 13.85 -9.07 -0.06
C ALA A 274 12.33 -9.15 0.05
N LEU A 275 11.62 -8.02 -0.12
CA LEU A 275 10.15 -7.96 -0.12
C LEU A 275 9.53 -8.81 -1.24
N THR A 276 10.13 -8.81 -2.44
CA THR A 276 9.69 -9.69 -3.52
C THR A 276 9.93 -11.16 -3.16
N THR A 277 11.15 -11.51 -2.71
CA THR A 277 11.54 -12.90 -2.48
C THR A 277 10.75 -13.55 -1.33
N CYS A 278 10.44 -12.80 -0.26
CA CYS A 278 9.67 -13.30 0.86
C CYS A 278 8.20 -13.58 0.51
N ASN A 279 7.63 -12.82 -0.45
CA ASN A 279 6.23 -12.96 -0.85
C ASN A 279 6.00 -14.00 -1.97
N ILE A 280 7.05 -14.41 -2.70
CA ILE A 280 6.96 -15.47 -3.71
C ILE A 280 6.32 -16.76 -3.18
N PRO A 281 6.74 -17.34 -2.02
CA PRO A 281 6.14 -18.55 -1.49
C PRO A 281 4.62 -18.44 -1.28
N LEU A 282 4.14 -17.31 -0.75
CA LEU A 282 2.72 -17.10 -0.53
C LEU A 282 1.96 -17.02 -1.87
N ALA A 283 2.46 -16.22 -2.81
CA ALA A 283 1.85 -16.02 -4.13
C ALA A 283 1.80 -17.31 -4.99
N PHE A 284 2.78 -18.20 -4.84
CA PHE A 284 2.83 -19.47 -5.56
C PHE A 284 2.03 -20.57 -4.85
N LEU A 285 2.01 -20.59 -3.51
CA LEU A 285 1.26 -21.59 -2.74
C LEU A 285 -0.25 -21.36 -2.83
N GLU A 286 -0.71 -20.12 -2.86
CA GLU A 286 -2.14 -19.79 -2.91
C GLU A 286 -2.91 -20.54 -4.01
N PRO A 287 -2.49 -20.52 -5.30
CA PRO A 287 -3.17 -21.27 -6.36
C PRO A 287 -2.81 -22.77 -6.40
N THR A 288 -1.64 -23.18 -5.89
CA THR A 288 -1.16 -24.57 -6.06
C THR A 288 -1.53 -25.50 -4.91
N ILE A 289 -1.72 -24.95 -3.70
CA ILE A 289 -1.96 -25.75 -2.51
C ILE A 289 -3.32 -26.45 -2.55
N ALA A 290 -4.33 -25.82 -3.14
CA ALA A 290 -5.67 -26.40 -3.26
C ALA A 290 -5.62 -27.70 -4.09
N ASN A 291 -5.03 -27.62 -5.29
CA ASN A 291 -4.89 -28.76 -6.20
C ASN A 291 -4.05 -29.87 -5.57
N TRP A 292 -2.92 -29.51 -4.94
CA TRP A 292 -2.06 -30.50 -4.29
C TRP A 292 -2.75 -31.22 -3.11
N MET A 293 -3.57 -30.50 -2.33
CA MET A 293 -4.32 -31.08 -1.22
C MET A 293 -5.42 -32.03 -1.70
N GLU A 294 -6.10 -31.68 -2.79
CA GLU A 294 -7.10 -32.55 -3.42
C GLU A 294 -6.46 -33.84 -3.96
N GLU A 295 -5.36 -33.74 -4.69
CA GLU A 295 -4.67 -34.91 -5.26
C GLU A 295 -3.98 -35.81 -4.21
N THR A 296 -3.37 -35.22 -3.19
CA THR A 296 -2.51 -35.96 -2.24
C THR A 296 -3.24 -36.37 -0.97
N MET A 297 -4.23 -35.59 -0.52
CA MET A 297 -4.88 -35.75 0.79
C MET A 297 -6.39 -36.04 0.72
N ASP A 298 -7.00 -36.09 -0.48
CA ASP A 298 -8.46 -36.28 -0.70
C ASP A 298 -9.31 -35.36 0.20
N SER A 299 -8.83 -34.11 0.34
CA SER A 299 -9.37 -33.16 1.31
C SER A 299 -10.63 -32.48 0.80
N SER A 300 -11.59 -32.30 1.70
CA SER A 300 -12.82 -31.56 1.41
C SER A 300 -12.55 -30.08 1.11
N GLN A 301 -13.38 -29.48 0.26
CA GLN A 301 -13.29 -28.06 -0.13
C GLN A 301 -13.26 -27.08 1.08
N TRP A 302 -13.94 -27.43 2.17
CA TRP A 302 -13.92 -26.62 3.40
C TRP A 302 -12.56 -26.68 4.12
N GLN A 303 -11.88 -27.83 4.09
CA GLN A 303 -10.56 -27.99 4.70
C GLN A 303 -9.53 -27.13 3.98
N ILE A 304 -9.55 -27.08 2.64
CA ILE A 304 -8.66 -26.24 1.83
C ILE A 304 -8.73 -24.78 2.30
N GLY A 305 -9.93 -24.23 2.44
CA GLY A 305 -10.15 -22.87 2.95
C GLY A 305 -9.74 -22.69 4.41
N LEU A 306 -9.98 -23.69 5.27
CA LEU A 306 -9.58 -23.63 6.69
C LEU A 306 -8.06 -23.64 6.88
N THR A 307 -7.29 -24.21 5.95
CA THR A 307 -5.82 -24.33 6.09
C THR A 307 -5.12 -22.99 6.32
N TRP A 308 -5.61 -21.91 5.71
CA TRP A 308 -5.02 -20.57 5.81
C TRP A 308 -5.44 -19.82 7.07
N LEU A 309 -6.55 -20.21 7.69
CA LEU A 309 -7.12 -19.51 8.86
C LEU A 309 -6.16 -19.55 10.06
N PRO A 310 -5.58 -20.70 10.46
CA PRO A 310 -4.59 -20.75 11.52
C PRO A 310 -3.32 -19.91 11.24
N ALA A 311 -2.90 -19.79 9.97
CA ALA A 311 -1.67 -19.08 9.60
C ALA A 311 -1.73 -17.56 9.85
N PHE A 312 -2.94 -17.00 9.99
CA PHE A 312 -3.15 -15.61 10.38
C PHE A 312 -2.65 -15.29 11.79
N PHE A 313 -2.87 -16.18 12.77
CA PHE A 313 -2.47 -15.89 14.16
C PHE A 313 -0.95 -15.73 14.29
N PRO A 314 -0.12 -16.61 13.71
CA PRO A 314 1.31 -16.39 13.59
C PRO A 314 1.66 -15.13 12.82
N HIS A 315 0.95 -14.79 11.73
CA HIS A 315 1.25 -13.55 10.99
C HIS A 315 1.12 -12.31 11.91
N VAL A 316 -0.03 -12.14 12.57
CA VAL A 316 -0.26 -11.03 13.51
C VAL A 316 0.72 -11.06 14.69
N LEU A 317 1.02 -12.25 15.21
CA LEU A 317 2.03 -12.43 16.25
C LEU A 317 3.42 -12.00 15.77
N GLY A 318 3.79 -12.32 14.53
CA GLY A 318 5.03 -11.91 13.89
C GLY A 318 5.13 -10.39 13.78
N VAL A 319 4.07 -9.73 13.32
CA VAL A 319 4.00 -8.25 13.29
C VAL A 319 4.18 -7.68 14.71
N TYR A 320 3.42 -8.18 15.69
CA TYR A 320 3.49 -7.71 17.07
C TYR A 320 4.88 -7.87 17.70
N ILE A 321 5.50 -9.06 17.53
CA ILE A 321 6.84 -9.35 18.03
C ILE A 321 7.85 -8.43 17.36
N THR A 322 7.77 -8.24 16.05
CA THR A 322 8.71 -7.40 15.29
C THR A 322 8.62 -5.94 15.69
N VAL A 323 7.40 -5.37 15.82
CA VAL A 323 7.21 -3.99 16.28
C VAL A 323 7.80 -3.81 17.69
N LYS A 324 7.54 -4.76 18.60
CA LYS A 324 8.04 -4.69 19.98
C LYS A 324 9.56 -4.79 20.06
N LEU A 325 10.15 -5.68 19.26
CA LEU A 325 11.60 -5.87 19.18
C LEU A 325 12.29 -4.70 18.47
N ALA A 326 11.68 -4.13 17.44
CA ALA A 326 12.20 -2.96 16.73
C ALA A 326 12.22 -1.71 17.64
N ALA A 327 11.21 -1.55 18.51
CA ALA A 327 11.19 -0.48 19.50
C ALA A 327 12.29 -0.62 20.57
N GLN A 328 12.64 -1.86 20.96
CA GLN A 328 13.70 -2.11 21.95
C GLN A 328 15.11 -2.10 21.34
N TYR A 329 15.25 -2.63 20.13
CA TYR A 329 16.52 -2.81 19.44
C TYR A 329 16.40 -2.41 17.95
N PRO A 330 16.39 -1.10 17.65
CA PRO A 330 16.22 -0.61 16.28
C PRO A 330 17.37 -1.04 15.35
N HIS A 331 18.59 -1.15 15.87
CA HIS A 331 19.78 -1.56 15.11
C HIS A 331 19.75 -3.01 14.59
N LEU A 332 18.80 -3.84 15.04
CA LEU A 332 18.66 -5.25 14.65
C LEU A 332 17.56 -5.51 13.61
N GLN A 333 16.97 -4.47 13.01
CA GLN A 333 15.93 -4.63 11.98
C GLN A 333 16.35 -5.55 10.82
N TRP A 334 17.59 -5.42 10.33
CA TRP A 334 18.12 -6.29 9.29
C TRP A 334 18.19 -7.77 9.72
N PHE A 335 18.44 -8.03 11.01
CA PHE A 335 18.53 -9.38 11.56
C PHE A 335 17.14 -10.03 11.63
N TYR A 336 16.10 -9.26 12.03
CA TYR A 336 14.73 -9.77 12.03
C TYR A 336 14.25 -10.11 10.62
N GLY A 337 14.57 -9.27 9.63
CA GLY A 337 14.32 -9.59 8.22
C GLY A 337 15.05 -10.86 7.77
N ALA A 338 16.35 -10.98 8.07
CA ALA A 338 17.13 -12.17 7.69
C ALA A 338 16.62 -13.45 8.36
N LEU A 339 16.23 -13.36 9.64
CA LEU A 339 15.61 -14.44 10.37
C LEU A 339 14.28 -14.85 9.74
N GLY A 340 13.44 -13.88 9.37
CA GLY A 340 12.18 -14.11 8.66
C GLY A 340 12.40 -14.88 7.35
N MET A 341 13.37 -14.45 6.52
CA MET A 341 13.72 -15.13 5.27
C MET A 341 14.13 -16.60 5.47
N VAL A 342 14.92 -16.89 6.50
CA VAL A 342 15.33 -18.27 6.83
C VAL A 342 14.14 -19.10 7.29
N ILE A 343 13.24 -18.53 8.11
CA ILE A 343 12.02 -19.21 8.56
C ILE A 343 11.11 -19.54 7.37
N ILE A 344 10.91 -18.60 6.44
CA ILE A 344 10.15 -18.82 5.21
C ILE A 344 10.79 -19.96 4.41
N GLY A 345 12.11 -19.91 4.24
CA GLY A 345 12.86 -20.92 3.50
C GLY A 345 12.72 -22.33 4.07
N ALA A 346 12.93 -22.47 5.38
CA ALA A 346 12.78 -23.75 6.08
C ALA A 346 11.34 -24.27 6.04
N SER A 347 10.37 -23.38 6.20
CA SER A 347 8.95 -23.72 6.20
C SER A 347 8.49 -24.16 4.81
N SER A 348 8.90 -23.45 3.75
CA SER A 348 8.59 -23.81 2.35
C SER A 348 9.18 -25.16 1.97
N CYS A 349 10.40 -25.50 2.40
CA CYS A 349 10.99 -26.83 2.19
C CYS A 349 10.24 -27.95 2.93
N THR A 350 9.50 -27.63 4.00
CA THR A 350 8.75 -28.60 4.81
C THR A 350 7.35 -28.87 4.27
N VAL A 351 6.77 -27.95 3.48
CA VAL A 351 5.42 -28.08 2.89
C VAL A 351 5.22 -29.43 2.17
N PRO A 352 6.11 -29.87 1.25
CA PRO A 352 5.89 -31.11 0.50
C PRO A 352 6.08 -32.38 1.33
N ALA A 353 6.70 -32.29 2.51
CA ALA A 353 6.90 -33.43 3.40
C ALA A 353 5.65 -33.76 4.25
N CYS A 354 4.65 -32.88 4.26
CA CYS A 354 3.44 -33.04 5.07
C CYS A 354 2.50 -34.05 4.43
N LYS A 355 2.04 -35.03 5.21
CA LYS A 355 1.10 -36.08 4.74
C LYS A 355 -0.32 -35.91 5.26
N ASN A 356 -0.50 -35.06 6.26
CA ASN A 356 -1.79 -34.80 6.92
C ASN A 356 -2.10 -33.30 6.88
N PHE A 357 -3.39 -32.97 6.88
CA PHE A 357 -3.90 -31.59 6.97
C PHE A 357 -3.31 -30.82 8.17
N GLU A 358 -3.29 -31.43 9.35
CA GLU A 358 -2.76 -30.78 10.56
C GLU A 358 -1.25 -30.50 10.48
N GLN A 359 -0.51 -31.37 9.78
CA GLN A 359 0.92 -31.17 9.57
C GLN A 359 1.20 -30.03 8.61
N LEU A 360 0.33 -29.80 7.62
CA LEU A 360 0.45 -28.74 6.62
C LEU A 360 0.21 -27.34 7.21
N ILE A 361 -0.61 -27.23 8.27
CA ILE A 361 -0.84 -25.96 8.96
C ILE A 361 0.46 -25.38 9.54
N ILE A 362 1.34 -26.23 10.07
CA ILE A 362 2.57 -25.82 10.75
C ILE A 362 3.53 -25.06 9.82
N PRO A 363 3.92 -25.57 8.63
CA PRO A 363 4.78 -24.82 7.72
C PRO A 363 4.08 -23.58 7.15
N LEU A 364 2.77 -23.60 6.92
CA LEU A 364 2.04 -22.39 6.47
C LEU A 364 2.09 -21.28 7.52
N CYS A 365 1.88 -21.64 8.78
CA CYS A 365 2.08 -20.74 9.93
C CYS A 365 3.50 -20.17 9.95
N GLY A 366 4.51 -20.99 9.67
CA GLY A 366 5.91 -20.56 9.58
C GLY A 366 6.18 -19.58 8.43
N ILE A 367 5.62 -19.83 7.25
CA ILE A 367 5.72 -18.93 6.09
C ILE A 367 5.10 -17.57 6.43
N CYS A 368 3.85 -17.54 6.92
CA CYS A 368 3.17 -16.29 7.25
C CYS A 368 3.85 -15.54 8.41
N PHE A 369 4.35 -16.23 9.43
CA PHE A 369 5.13 -15.62 10.50
C PHE A 369 6.43 -14.98 9.98
N GLY A 370 7.11 -15.67 9.06
CA GLY A 370 8.33 -15.18 8.43
C GLY A 370 8.09 -13.97 7.54
N ILE A 371 7.02 -13.96 6.74
CA ILE A 371 6.63 -12.81 5.91
C ILE A 371 6.35 -11.59 6.81
N ALA A 372 5.58 -11.79 7.88
CA ALA A 372 5.30 -10.73 8.85
C ALA A 372 6.57 -10.11 9.47
N LEU A 373 7.57 -10.94 9.81
CA LEU A 373 8.88 -10.48 10.30
C LEU A 373 9.59 -9.60 9.27
N VAL A 374 9.60 -10.03 8.00
CA VAL A 374 10.27 -9.32 6.91
C VAL A 374 9.58 -7.99 6.62
N ASP A 375 8.27 -8.00 6.36
CA ASP A 375 7.52 -6.79 5.99
C ASP A 375 7.57 -5.73 7.10
N THR A 376 7.36 -6.15 8.34
CA THR A 376 7.34 -5.24 9.49
C THR A 376 8.72 -4.65 9.81
N ALA A 377 9.80 -5.38 9.51
CA ALA A 377 11.16 -4.88 9.71
C ALA A 377 11.63 -3.99 8.54
N LEU A 378 11.30 -4.37 7.30
CA LEU A 378 11.85 -3.74 6.11
C LEU A 378 11.10 -2.48 5.66
N LEU A 379 9.78 -2.41 5.81
CA LEU A 379 9.01 -1.22 5.41
C LEU A 379 9.44 0.05 6.16
N PRO A 380 9.62 0.04 7.51
CA PRO A 380 10.15 1.21 8.21
C PRO A 380 11.61 1.52 7.86
N THR A 381 12.42 0.49 7.59
CA THR A 381 13.83 0.65 7.16
C THR A 381 13.91 1.39 5.83
N LEU A 382 12.96 1.12 4.93
CA LEU A 382 12.89 1.75 3.62
C LEU A 382 12.63 3.27 3.73
N ALA A 383 11.73 3.67 4.64
CA ALA A 383 11.49 5.09 4.94
C ALA A 383 12.73 5.76 5.55
N PHE A 384 13.37 5.11 6.53
CA PHE A 384 14.60 5.62 7.15
C PHE A 384 15.74 5.81 6.15
N LEU A 385 15.92 4.87 5.23
CA LEU A 385 16.97 4.93 4.21
C LEU A 385 16.79 6.14 3.27
N VAL A 386 15.55 6.53 3.00
CA VAL A 386 15.25 7.69 2.16
C VAL A 386 15.47 8.98 2.93
N ASP A 387 15.10 9.03 4.21
CA ASP A 387 15.40 10.17 5.09
C ASP A 387 16.91 10.44 5.23
N VAL A 388 17.74 9.39 5.10
CA VAL A 388 19.19 9.45 5.27
C VAL A 388 19.96 9.75 3.98
N ARG A 389 19.48 9.31 2.82
CA ARG A 389 20.26 9.34 1.56
C ARG A 389 19.67 10.21 0.47
N HIS A 390 18.37 10.50 0.55
CA HIS A 390 17.64 11.23 -0.48
C HIS A 390 16.76 12.29 0.19
N VAL A 391 16.02 13.03 -0.63
CA VAL A 391 14.99 13.93 -0.10
C VAL A 391 13.83 13.07 0.40
N SER A 392 13.34 13.30 1.63
CA SER A 392 12.23 12.57 2.29
C SER A 392 10.95 12.57 1.45
N VAL A 393 10.88 11.65 0.51
CA VAL A 393 9.83 11.53 -0.51
C VAL A 393 9.27 10.11 -0.37
N TYR A 394 8.25 9.96 0.48
CA TYR A 394 7.75 8.63 0.86
C TYR A 394 6.91 7.96 -0.24
N GLY A 395 6.28 8.71 -1.14
CA GLY A 395 5.41 8.16 -2.18
C GLY A 395 6.17 7.27 -3.16
N SER A 396 7.24 7.78 -3.78
CA SER A 396 8.11 6.98 -4.66
C SER A 396 8.71 5.75 -3.99
N VAL A 397 8.95 5.81 -2.68
CA VAL A 397 9.62 4.75 -1.92
C VAL A 397 8.69 3.59 -1.65
N TYR A 398 7.50 3.88 -1.13
CA TYR A 398 6.49 2.85 -0.93
C TYR A 398 5.92 2.34 -2.25
N ALA A 399 5.99 3.13 -3.34
CA ALA A 399 5.71 2.61 -4.68
C ALA A 399 6.70 1.51 -5.09
N ILE A 400 7.98 1.61 -4.70
CA ILE A 400 8.98 0.53 -4.94
C ILE A 400 8.63 -0.71 -4.12
N ALA A 401 8.22 -0.55 -2.86
CA ALA A 401 7.75 -1.68 -2.05
C ALA A 401 6.52 -2.35 -2.67
N ASP A 402 5.58 -1.55 -3.17
CA ASP A 402 4.36 -2.06 -3.80
C ASP A 402 4.64 -2.76 -5.14
N ILE A 403 5.57 -2.23 -5.94
CA ILE A 403 6.14 -2.93 -7.12
C ILE A 403 6.69 -4.30 -6.72
N SER A 404 7.43 -4.39 -5.61
CA SER A 404 7.99 -5.65 -5.13
C SER A 404 6.93 -6.70 -4.80
N TYR A 405 5.83 -6.30 -4.15
CA TYR A 405 4.68 -7.18 -3.90
C TYR A 405 4.02 -7.62 -5.22
N CYS A 406 3.79 -6.66 -6.13
CA CYS A 406 3.14 -6.94 -7.41
C CYS A 406 3.95 -7.90 -8.29
N VAL A 407 5.27 -7.84 -8.27
CA VAL A 407 6.12 -8.81 -8.99
C VAL A 407 5.86 -10.24 -8.50
N ALA A 408 5.79 -10.44 -7.18
CA ALA A 408 5.52 -11.76 -6.61
C ALA A 408 4.11 -12.26 -6.97
N TYR A 409 3.08 -11.42 -6.78
CA TYR A 409 1.69 -11.78 -7.06
C TYR A 409 1.34 -11.88 -8.55
N ALA A 410 2.06 -11.19 -9.44
CA ALA A 410 1.90 -11.35 -10.88
C ALA A 410 2.55 -12.65 -11.38
N MET A 411 3.73 -13.00 -10.85
CA MET A 411 4.42 -14.22 -11.22
C MET A 411 3.75 -15.48 -10.67
N GLY A 412 3.18 -15.42 -9.45
CA GLY A 412 2.58 -16.56 -8.77
C GLY A 412 1.58 -17.35 -9.62
N PRO A 413 0.37 -16.84 -9.89
CA PRO A 413 -0.66 -17.60 -10.61
C PRO A 413 -0.27 -18.00 -12.04
N ILE A 414 0.51 -17.17 -12.75
CA ILE A 414 0.90 -17.44 -14.15
C ILE A 414 1.97 -18.53 -14.24
N VAL A 415 2.97 -18.48 -13.37
CA VAL A 415 4.16 -19.33 -13.45
C VAL A 415 3.99 -20.59 -12.61
N ALA A 416 3.28 -20.53 -11.48
CA ALA A 416 3.13 -21.65 -10.57
C ALA A 416 2.48 -22.87 -11.22
N GLY A 417 1.38 -22.70 -11.96
CA GLY A 417 0.69 -23.82 -12.62
C GLY A 417 1.57 -24.57 -13.62
N LYS A 418 2.31 -23.83 -14.46
CA LYS A 418 3.24 -24.40 -15.42
C LYS A 418 4.42 -25.10 -14.75
N ILE A 419 5.01 -24.49 -13.72
CA ILE A 419 6.13 -25.09 -12.99
C ILE A 419 5.68 -26.36 -12.26
N VAL A 420 4.49 -26.39 -11.65
CA VAL A 420 3.99 -27.60 -10.98
C VAL A 420 3.82 -28.74 -11.98
N HIS A 421 3.33 -28.46 -13.19
CA HIS A 421 3.19 -29.47 -14.24
C HIS A 421 4.54 -29.98 -14.78
N ASP A 422 5.52 -29.09 -14.99
CA ASP A 422 6.80 -29.44 -15.63
C ASP A 422 7.84 -30.00 -14.63
N LEU A 423 7.90 -29.47 -13.40
CA LEU A 423 8.94 -29.75 -12.40
C LEU A 423 8.40 -30.46 -11.14
N GLY A 424 7.07 -30.45 -10.94
CA GLY A 424 6.42 -31.04 -9.78
C GLY A 424 6.38 -30.11 -8.54
N PHE A 425 5.36 -30.31 -7.71
CA PHE A 425 5.10 -29.50 -6.51
C PHE A 425 6.26 -29.47 -5.50
N VAL A 426 6.99 -30.58 -5.36
CA VAL A 426 8.14 -30.68 -4.44
C VAL A 426 9.29 -29.77 -4.87
N GLN A 427 9.64 -29.79 -6.16
CA GLN A 427 10.76 -29.01 -6.69
C GLN A 427 10.45 -27.51 -6.65
N LEU A 428 9.19 -27.14 -6.91
CA LEU A 428 8.74 -25.75 -6.79
C LEU A 428 8.97 -25.22 -5.36
N ASN A 429 8.48 -25.93 -4.36
CA ASN A 429 8.62 -25.54 -2.95
C ASN A 429 10.09 -25.50 -2.50
N LEU A 430 10.89 -26.48 -2.89
CA LEU A 430 12.32 -26.48 -2.57
C LEU A 430 13.07 -25.32 -3.24
N GLY A 431 12.71 -24.97 -4.49
CA GLY A 431 13.27 -23.83 -5.22
C GLY A 431 12.94 -22.49 -4.55
N MET A 432 11.68 -22.28 -4.15
CA MET A 432 11.25 -21.09 -3.42
C MET A 432 11.92 -20.98 -2.05
N GLY A 433 12.04 -22.11 -1.35
CA GLY A 433 12.71 -22.17 -0.05
C GLY A 433 14.20 -21.82 -0.16
N LEU A 434 14.89 -22.40 -1.16
CA LEU A 434 16.30 -22.12 -1.42
C LEU A 434 16.53 -20.66 -1.82
N ALA A 435 15.67 -20.08 -2.67
CA ALA A 435 15.77 -18.68 -3.06
C ALA A 435 15.70 -17.74 -1.85
N ASN A 436 14.80 -18.01 -0.91
CA ASN A 436 14.68 -17.22 0.33
C ASN A 436 15.93 -17.33 1.23
N VAL A 437 16.45 -18.54 1.43
CA VAL A 437 17.66 -18.75 2.24
C VAL A 437 18.89 -18.11 1.58
N LEU A 438 19.01 -18.22 0.26
CA LEU A 438 20.13 -17.63 -0.50
C LEU A 438 20.08 -16.09 -0.52
N TYR A 439 18.90 -15.49 -0.40
CA TYR A 439 18.76 -14.04 -0.33
C TYR A 439 19.02 -13.48 1.07
N ALA A 440 18.86 -14.29 2.13
CA ALA A 440 19.03 -13.84 3.52
C ALA A 440 20.41 -13.16 3.82
N PRO A 441 21.56 -13.64 3.29
CA PRO A 441 22.84 -12.96 3.46
C PRO A 441 22.90 -11.56 2.82
N ALA A 442 22.09 -11.27 1.79
CA ALA A 442 22.08 -9.94 1.17
C ALA A 442 21.61 -8.85 2.16
N LEU A 443 20.76 -9.22 3.13
CA LEU A 443 20.31 -8.32 4.19
C LEU A 443 21.45 -7.90 5.14
N LEU A 444 22.60 -8.60 5.15
CA LEU A 444 23.79 -8.14 5.89
C LEU A 444 24.33 -6.81 5.36
N LEU A 445 24.06 -6.47 4.10
CA LEU A 445 24.42 -5.16 3.54
C LEU A 445 23.69 -4.03 4.31
N LEU A 446 22.50 -4.31 4.86
CA LEU A 446 21.73 -3.35 5.66
C LEU A 446 22.26 -3.19 7.09
N ARG A 447 23.26 -3.97 7.52
CA ARG A 447 23.79 -3.95 8.90
C ARG A 447 24.28 -2.57 9.34
N ASN A 448 24.82 -1.80 8.40
CA ASN A 448 25.40 -0.48 8.69
C ASN A 448 24.38 0.67 8.51
N VAL A 449 23.14 0.38 8.10
CA VAL A 449 22.12 1.41 7.81
C VAL A 449 21.76 2.18 9.08
N CYS A 450 21.50 1.50 10.21
CA CYS A 450 21.18 2.18 11.47
C CYS A 450 22.32 3.02 12.08
N MET A 451 23.54 2.95 11.52
CA MET A 451 24.68 3.77 11.94
C MET A 451 24.86 5.02 11.05
N MET A 452 24.11 5.11 9.95
CA MET A 452 24.13 6.30 9.09
C MET A 452 23.35 7.41 9.78
N LYS A 453 23.99 8.56 9.98
CA LYS A 453 23.30 9.76 10.49
C LYS A 453 22.30 10.24 9.45
N PRO A 454 21.09 10.69 9.84
CA PRO A 454 20.15 11.32 8.92
C PRO A 454 20.87 12.43 8.14
N SER A 455 20.78 12.43 6.82
CA SER A 455 21.10 13.63 6.05
C SER A 455 20.06 14.65 6.46
N HIS A 456 20.44 15.63 7.30
CA HIS A 456 19.59 16.77 7.56
C HIS A 456 19.28 17.39 6.20
N SER A 457 18.05 17.22 5.71
CA SER A 457 17.55 17.96 4.56
C SER A 457 17.82 19.44 4.86
N GLU A 458 18.39 20.19 3.92
CA GLU A 458 18.63 21.63 4.05
C GLU A 458 17.38 22.37 4.58
N ARG A 459 16.18 21.84 4.32
CA ARG A 459 14.93 22.34 4.89
C ARG A 459 14.81 22.18 6.42
N ASN A 460 15.21 21.06 6.99
CA ASN A 460 15.22 20.88 8.46
C ASN A 460 16.33 21.73 9.07
N MET A 461 17.44 21.92 8.37
CA MET A 461 18.46 22.90 8.74
C MET A 461 17.87 24.32 8.74
N LEU A 462 17.09 24.70 7.73
CA LEU A 462 16.43 26.01 7.62
C LEU A 462 15.21 26.19 8.56
N LEU A 463 14.60 25.11 9.05
CA LEU A 463 13.48 25.12 9.99
C LEU A 463 13.95 25.04 11.46
N GLU A 464 15.04 24.33 11.74
CA GLU A 464 15.77 24.39 13.03
C GLU A 464 16.58 25.69 13.14
N GLU A 465 17.09 26.24 12.03
CA GLU A 465 17.46 27.66 11.88
C GLU A 465 16.21 28.56 11.81
N GLY A 466 15.25 28.30 12.70
CA GLY A 466 14.30 29.31 13.09
C GLY A 466 15.02 30.49 13.73
N ALA A 467 15.21 31.54 12.94
CA ALA A 467 15.41 32.93 13.36
C ALA A 467 16.72 33.33 14.08
N THR A 468 17.88 32.71 13.80
CA THR A 468 19.15 33.11 14.45
C THR A 468 20.23 33.70 13.53
N GLY A 469 19.94 33.92 12.25
CA GLY A 469 20.92 34.54 11.34
C GLY A 469 20.45 35.90 10.81
N LEU A 470 19.41 35.89 9.99
CA LEU A 470 19.06 37.03 9.14
C LEU A 470 18.24 38.11 9.87
N TYR A 471 17.33 37.74 10.77
CA TYR A 471 16.51 38.71 11.50
C TYR A 471 17.33 39.45 12.57
N ASP A 472 18.28 38.77 13.22
CA ASP A 472 19.18 39.37 14.20
C ASP A 472 20.31 40.19 13.55
N THR A 473 20.78 39.83 12.35
CA THR A 473 21.71 40.67 11.59
C THR A 473 21.04 41.96 11.12
N ILE A 474 19.83 41.90 10.56
CA ILE A 474 19.07 43.11 10.18
C ILE A 474 18.79 43.99 11.40
N ARG A 475 18.44 43.40 12.54
CA ARG A 475 18.19 44.15 13.79
C ARG A 475 19.47 44.71 14.42
N MET A 476 20.61 44.04 14.25
CA MET A 476 21.93 44.59 14.63
C MET A 476 22.36 45.71 13.70
N GLU A 477 22.08 45.61 12.40
CA GLU A 477 22.35 46.64 11.40
C GLU A 477 21.48 47.89 11.64
N GLU A 478 20.19 47.71 11.95
CA GLU A 478 19.30 48.81 12.38
C GLU A 478 19.75 49.45 13.71
N ARG A 479 20.25 48.65 14.66
CA ARG A 479 20.82 49.17 15.93
C ARG A 479 22.15 49.89 15.72
N GLN A 480 22.98 49.45 14.77
CA GLN A 480 24.22 50.13 14.40
C GLN A 480 23.94 51.42 13.62
N ALA A 481 22.95 51.44 12.73
CA ALA A 481 22.50 52.64 12.02
C ALA A 481 21.93 53.69 12.99
N ARG A 482 21.17 53.25 14.02
CA ARG A 482 20.72 54.14 15.12
C ARG A 482 21.87 54.64 16.01
N LYS A 483 22.93 53.86 16.20
CA LYS A 483 24.13 54.29 16.95
C LYS A 483 25.01 55.27 16.18
N HIS A 484 24.99 55.22 14.85
CA HIS A 484 25.81 56.10 13.98
C HIS A 484 25.09 57.37 13.53
N GLY A 485 23.92 57.68 14.07
CA GLY A 485 23.30 59.00 13.89
C GLY A 485 22.90 59.33 12.45
N TYR A 486 22.57 58.35 11.61
CA TYR A 486 21.95 58.62 10.32
C TYR A 486 20.44 58.78 10.49
N SER A 487 20.00 60.04 10.52
CA SER A 487 18.60 60.43 10.40
C SER A 487 18.10 60.11 8.99
N THR A 488 17.25 59.09 8.84
CA THR A 488 16.44 58.91 7.63
C THR A 488 15.31 59.94 7.65
N SER A 489 15.61 61.12 7.12
CA SER A 489 14.60 62.12 6.78
C SER A 489 14.66 62.42 5.29
N GLY A 490 13.61 62.01 4.57
CA GLY A 490 13.16 62.59 3.31
C GLY A 490 14.04 62.35 2.07
N ASN A 491 13.56 61.55 1.14
CA ASN A 491 12.98 62.11 -0.10
C ASN A 491 12.50 60.99 -1.03
N CYS A 492 11.19 60.94 -1.21
CA CYS A 492 10.61 60.57 -2.50
C CYS A 492 11.22 61.52 -3.56
N LEU A 493 11.84 60.97 -4.60
CA LEU A 493 12.09 61.75 -5.81
C LEU A 493 11.10 61.33 -6.90
N PRO A 494 10.48 62.31 -7.57
CA PRO A 494 9.48 62.06 -8.60
C PRO A 494 10.17 61.59 -9.89
N VAL A 495 9.43 60.80 -10.65
CA VAL A 495 9.70 60.56 -12.07
C VAL A 495 9.36 61.84 -12.80
N ASP A 496 10.29 62.38 -13.60
CA ASP A 496 10.00 63.45 -14.55
C ASP A 496 10.40 63.09 -15.98
N GLU A 497 9.55 63.54 -16.91
CA GLU A 497 9.57 63.36 -18.35
C GLU A 497 10.76 64.08 -19.02
N ASN A 498 11.86 63.37 -19.24
CA ASN A 498 12.67 63.48 -20.47
C ASN A 498 13.76 62.42 -20.47
N GLY A 499 13.67 61.46 -21.41
CA GLY A 499 14.61 60.37 -21.52
C GLY A 499 16.02 60.83 -21.84
N THR A 500 16.98 60.53 -20.95
CA THR A 500 18.39 60.33 -21.32
C THR A 500 19.14 59.57 -20.21
N PHE A 501 19.72 58.42 -20.57
CA PHE A 501 20.68 57.69 -19.76
C PHE A 501 22.03 58.44 -19.76
N ALA A 502 22.62 58.61 -18.58
CA ALA A 502 24.03 58.97 -18.44
C ALA A 502 24.73 57.90 -17.61
N GLY A 503 25.55 57.09 -18.27
CA GLY A 503 26.43 56.15 -17.63
C GLY A 503 27.58 56.86 -16.92
N ASN A 504 28.16 56.18 -15.94
CA ASN A 504 29.60 56.31 -15.72
C ASN A 504 30.18 54.97 -15.29
N THR A 505 30.92 54.39 -16.23
CA THR A 505 31.92 53.33 -16.12
C THR A 505 32.90 53.55 -14.95
N ARG A 506 33.16 52.49 -14.18
CA ARG A 506 34.51 52.19 -13.70
C ARG A 506 34.70 50.68 -13.56
N SER A 507 35.86 50.25 -14.07
CA SER A 507 36.28 48.92 -14.47
C SER A 507 36.93 48.09 -13.36
N TYR A 508 36.78 46.77 -13.50
CA TYR A 508 37.61 45.62 -13.13
C TYR A 508 39.00 45.85 -12.51
N SER A 509 39.36 44.98 -11.55
CA SER A 509 40.63 44.24 -11.51
C SER A 509 40.46 42.94 -10.69
N GLU A 510 40.98 41.84 -11.24
CA GLU A 510 41.04 40.46 -10.72
C GLU A 510 42.29 40.22 -9.83
N GLU A 511 42.35 39.01 -9.25
CA GLU A 511 43.47 38.30 -8.58
C GLU A 511 43.77 38.73 -7.12
N GLU A 512 43.94 37.85 -6.12
CA GLU A 512 44.87 36.70 -6.03
C GLU A 512 44.42 35.67 -4.97
N THR A 513 44.75 34.41 -5.23
CA THR A 513 44.83 33.25 -4.33
C THR A 513 45.87 33.41 -3.21
N SER A 514 45.58 32.93 -1.99
CA SER A 514 46.55 32.21 -1.12
C SER A 514 45.92 31.72 0.19
N GLU A 515 46.02 30.41 0.46
CA GLU A 515 46.00 29.83 1.81
C GLU A 515 47.22 30.32 2.61
N PRO A 516 47.17 30.24 3.96
CA PRO A 516 48.07 29.26 4.58
C PRO A 516 47.55 28.52 5.82
N GLU A 517 48.21 27.39 6.03
CA GLU A 517 48.36 26.51 7.20
C GLU A 517 48.08 27.10 8.59
N TYR A 518 47.45 26.29 9.45
CA TYR A 518 47.68 26.31 10.88
C TYR A 518 48.22 24.95 11.35
N ILE A 519 49.37 25.06 12.04
CA ILE A 519 50.15 24.05 12.78
C ILE A 519 49.34 23.44 13.91
#